data_AF-A0A811LJX1-F1
#
_entry.id   AF-A0A811LJX1-F1
#
_cell.length_a   1.000
_cell.length_b   1.000
_cell.length_c   1.000
_cell.angle_alpha   90.00
_cell.angle_beta   90.00
_cell.angle_gamma   90.00
#
_symmetry.space_group_name_H-M   'P 1'
#
loop_
_entity.id
_entity.type
_entity.pdbx_description
1 polymer ?
#
loop_
_entity_poly.entity_id
_entity_poly.type
_entity_poly.pdbx_seq_one_letter_code
_entity_poly.pdbx_strand_id
1 'polypeptide(L)'
;MRLVVLFFFLTTLVPITICASSKFVLSAEAKQNIRKITRRQNTIVQNLCGRIPDPSTKYRLLIDDGKSARPGQFPWSVGFVVGIFNHEKCSGTLISDRHIITAAHCFYSYSDINLPCKGPKEKSVKDLSVNIAGVCLRDGTKCSDADGIRRKIKHFAALDSFNSDKCVKGNDLAIAELDRPVQLTKHVLPACLPTQDQKIVKNPDYKFYSTGFGRKTSESFASSLYYFASKIVKYFTPDIISAKSTDQKARICGGDSGGGMLARKNHGPFYVLGIHSFAKECAPDDDDIEYMSTLVQNHTVQICKLTGICPSYAPDQ
;
A
#
# COMPACT_ATOMS: atom_id res chain seq x y z
N MET A 1 21.92 17.76 -70.48
CA MET A 1 21.18 16.75 -69.70
C MET A 1 21.40 17.01 -68.21
N ARG A 2 20.40 17.52 -67.49
CA ARG A 2 20.45 17.64 -66.02
C ARG A 2 19.71 16.44 -65.42
N LEU A 3 20.41 15.66 -64.60
CA LEU A 3 19.88 14.50 -63.88
C LEU A 3 19.02 15.00 -62.71
N VAL A 4 17.75 14.63 -62.66
CA VAL A 4 16.86 14.87 -61.51
C VAL A 4 16.94 13.65 -60.61
N VAL A 5 17.44 13.82 -59.38
CA VAL A 5 17.47 12.78 -58.36
C VAL A 5 16.13 12.82 -57.60
N LEU A 6 15.28 11.81 -57.79
CA LEU A 6 14.11 11.57 -56.93
C LEU A 6 14.53 10.78 -55.69
N PHE A 7 14.52 11.41 -54.53
CA PHE A 7 14.59 10.72 -53.24
C PHE A 7 13.18 10.23 -52.85
N PHE A 8 12.96 8.93 -52.90
CA PHE A 8 11.80 8.30 -52.27
C PHE A 8 12.03 8.25 -50.75
N PHE A 9 11.31 9.08 -50.00
CA PHE A 9 11.20 8.91 -48.55
C PHE A 9 10.24 7.73 -48.27
N LEU A 10 10.79 6.54 -48.02
CA LEU A 10 10.04 5.48 -47.34
C LEU A 10 9.81 5.94 -45.89
N THR A 11 8.60 6.40 -45.60
CA THR A 11 8.15 6.58 -44.22
C THR A 11 7.91 5.20 -43.63
N THR A 12 8.86 4.69 -42.84
CA THR A 12 8.63 3.52 -42.01
C THR A 12 7.59 3.90 -40.96
N LEU A 13 6.37 3.42 -41.14
CA LEU A 13 5.33 3.45 -40.11
C LEU A 13 5.84 2.63 -38.93
N VAL A 14 6.36 3.31 -37.90
CA VAL A 14 6.62 2.69 -36.60
C VAL A 14 5.26 2.26 -36.06
N PRO A 15 5.00 0.96 -35.85
CA PRO A 15 3.77 0.54 -35.20
C PRO A 15 3.73 1.19 -33.82
N ILE A 16 2.74 2.05 -33.61
CA ILE A 16 2.42 2.57 -32.28
C ILE A 16 1.97 1.35 -31.49
N THR A 17 2.90 0.73 -30.77
CA THR A 17 2.56 -0.26 -29.75
C THR A 17 1.67 0.47 -28.76
N ILE A 18 0.35 0.25 -28.87
CA ILE A 18 -0.61 0.70 -27.88
C ILE A 18 -0.14 0.03 -26.58
N CYS A 19 0.52 0.81 -25.73
CA CYS A 19 0.95 0.35 -24.42
C CYS A 19 -0.35 -0.01 -23.69
N ALA A 20 -0.66 -1.31 -23.60
CA ALA A 20 -1.85 -1.77 -22.91
C ALA A 20 -1.76 -1.23 -21.49
N SER A 21 -2.63 -0.28 -21.14
CA SER A 21 -2.64 0.32 -19.80
C SER A 21 -2.87 -0.80 -18.79
N SER A 22 -1.98 -0.94 -17.81
CA SER A 22 -2.12 -1.89 -16.70
C SER A 22 -3.52 -1.82 -16.11
N LYS A 23 -4.15 -2.97 -15.91
CA LYS A 23 -5.54 -3.06 -15.42
C LYS A 23 -5.61 -3.98 -14.21
N PHE A 24 -6.57 -3.70 -13.35
CA PHE A 24 -6.91 -4.61 -12.27
C PHE A 24 -7.60 -5.85 -12.83
N VAL A 25 -7.06 -7.02 -12.54
CA VAL A 25 -7.65 -8.33 -12.83
C VAL A 25 -8.15 -8.92 -11.52
N LEU A 26 -9.39 -9.40 -11.52
CA LEU A 26 -10.03 -10.02 -10.36
C LEU A 26 -9.41 -11.39 -10.09
N SER A 27 -9.36 -11.75 -8.81
CA SER A 27 -9.01 -13.11 -8.35
C SER A 27 -9.87 -14.16 -9.05
N ALA A 28 -9.28 -15.29 -9.43
CA ALA A 28 -9.97 -16.38 -10.14
C ALA A 28 -11.20 -16.91 -9.39
N GLU A 29 -11.20 -16.87 -8.05
CA GLU A 29 -12.34 -17.29 -7.22
C GLU A 29 -13.48 -16.24 -7.16
N ALA A 30 -13.30 -15.04 -7.72
CA ALA A 30 -14.30 -13.97 -7.65
C ALA A 30 -15.53 -14.28 -8.52
N LYS A 31 -16.70 -14.34 -7.87
CA LYS A 31 -18.00 -14.46 -8.56
C LYS A 31 -18.63 -13.10 -8.91
N GLN A 32 -18.08 -12.02 -8.36
CA GLN A 32 -18.59 -10.66 -8.47
C GLN A 32 -17.41 -9.70 -8.60
N ASN A 33 -17.65 -8.54 -9.21
CA ASN A 33 -16.69 -7.45 -9.22
C ASN A 33 -16.50 -6.86 -7.81
N ILE A 34 -15.37 -6.18 -7.60
CA ILE A 34 -15.14 -5.33 -6.43
C ILE A 34 -16.29 -4.34 -6.30
N ARG A 35 -16.92 -4.30 -5.12
CA ARG A 35 -18.08 -3.46 -4.86
C ARG A 35 -17.71 -1.98 -4.77
N LYS A 36 -18.02 -1.25 -5.83
CA LYS A 36 -17.87 0.22 -5.83
C LYS A 36 -18.68 0.89 -4.72
N ILE A 37 -18.07 1.88 -4.07
CA ILE A 37 -18.79 2.80 -3.19
C ILE A 37 -19.57 3.82 -4.03
N THR A 38 -20.70 4.27 -3.47
CA THR A 38 -21.52 5.32 -4.08
C THR A 38 -20.83 6.69 -3.96
N ARG A 39 -21.28 7.68 -4.75
CA ARG A 39 -20.80 9.06 -4.64
C ARG A 39 -20.96 9.63 -3.22
N ARG A 40 -22.10 9.36 -2.56
CA ARG A 40 -22.36 9.77 -1.18
C ARG A 40 -21.36 9.14 -0.19
N GLN A 41 -21.08 7.85 -0.36
CA GLN A 41 -20.06 7.17 0.45
C GLN A 41 -18.66 7.73 0.17
N ASN A 42 -18.31 8.05 -1.08
CA ASN A 42 -17.04 8.68 -1.39
C ASN A 42 -16.90 10.05 -0.70
N THR A 43 -17.94 10.88 -0.69
CA THR A 43 -17.94 12.15 0.08
C THR A 43 -17.66 11.91 1.57
N ILE A 44 -18.26 10.88 2.18
CA ILE A 44 -17.99 10.51 3.57
C ILE A 44 -16.52 10.09 3.75
N VAL A 45 -15.99 9.26 2.84
CA VAL A 45 -14.58 8.85 2.87
C VAL A 45 -13.65 10.07 2.76
N GLN A 46 -13.88 10.99 1.82
CA GLN A 46 -13.07 12.20 1.66
C GLN A 46 -13.11 13.11 2.91
N ASN A 47 -14.25 13.16 3.61
CA ASN A 47 -14.38 13.95 4.84
C ASN A 47 -13.69 13.30 6.05
N LEU A 48 -13.45 11.98 6.03
CA LEU A 48 -12.91 11.25 7.19
C LEU A 48 -11.47 10.80 6.99
N CYS A 49 -11.03 10.60 5.75
CA CYS A 49 -9.76 9.96 5.47
C CYS A 49 -8.59 10.74 6.03
N GLY A 50 -7.54 10.02 6.46
CA GLY A 50 -6.27 10.59 6.87
C GLY A 50 -6.33 11.52 8.09
N ARG A 51 -7.50 11.68 8.73
CA ARG A 51 -7.70 12.53 9.91
C ARG A 51 -7.49 11.68 11.16
N ILE A 52 -6.73 12.20 12.12
CA ILE A 52 -6.64 11.63 13.46
C ILE A 52 -7.40 12.59 14.40
N PRO A 53 -8.47 12.14 15.08
CA PRO A 53 -9.46 13.02 15.71
C PRO A 53 -9.03 13.81 16.95
N ASP A 54 -7.73 13.99 17.26
CA ASP A 54 -7.33 14.90 18.35
C ASP A 54 -5.91 15.49 18.18
N PRO A 55 -5.77 16.81 17.93
CA PRO A 55 -4.50 17.53 17.98
C PRO A 55 -4.01 17.86 19.40
N SER A 56 -4.88 17.83 20.42
CA SER A 56 -4.62 18.26 21.80
C SER A 56 -3.90 17.20 22.63
N THR A 57 -4.08 15.91 22.32
CA THR A 57 -3.06 14.92 22.59
C THR A 57 -1.83 15.26 21.76
N LYS A 58 -0.86 15.97 22.36
CA LYS A 58 0.52 15.98 21.89
C LYS A 58 0.96 14.52 21.79
N TYR A 59 0.76 13.89 20.63
CA TYR A 59 1.50 12.71 20.24
C TYR A 59 2.95 13.18 20.14
N ARG A 60 3.65 13.15 21.28
CA ARG A 60 5.08 13.35 21.38
C ARG A 60 5.66 12.19 20.57
N LEU A 61 5.92 12.44 19.29
CA LEU A 61 6.61 11.51 18.38
C LEU A 61 8.06 11.41 18.84
N LEU A 62 8.31 10.75 19.98
CA LEU A 62 9.63 10.65 20.62
C LEU A 62 10.40 9.45 20.08
N ILE A 63 11.37 9.73 19.20
CA ILE A 63 12.15 8.82 18.32
C ILE A 63 13.11 7.92 19.11
N ASP A 64 13.09 6.60 18.84
CA ASP A 64 14.23 5.66 18.77
C ASP A 64 13.69 4.28 18.29
N ASP A 65 14.42 3.56 17.42
CA ASP A 65 14.30 2.12 17.05
C ASP A 65 13.04 1.61 16.30
N GLY A 66 12.20 2.50 15.75
CA GLY A 66 10.89 2.11 15.21
C GLY A 66 9.92 1.76 16.34
N LYS A 67 8.79 2.46 16.41
CA LYS A 67 7.95 2.42 17.61
C LYS A 67 6.73 1.56 17.44
N SER A 68 6.37 0.83 18.50
CA SER A 68 5.01 0.32 18.65
C SER A 68 4.06 1.51 18.57
N ALA A 69 3.12 1.46 17.65
CA ALA A 69 2.07 2.44 17.54
C ALA A 69 1.13 2.33 18.74
N ARG A 70 0.61 3.46 19.21
CA ARG A 70 -0.48 3.47 20.20
C ARG A 70 -1.79 3.01 19.54
N PRO A 71 -2.74 2.43 20.30
CA PRO A 71 -4.06 2.12 19.78
C PRO A 71 -4.69 3.33 19.08
N GLY A 72 -5.12 3.16 17.84
CA GLY A 72 -5.73 4.22 17.02
C GLY A 72 -4.77 5.27 16.46
N GLN A 73 -3.44 5.14 16.63
CA GLN A 73 -2.48 6.11 16.07
C GLN A 73 -2.44 6.06 14.52
N PHE A 74 -2.61 4.89 13.93
CA PHE A 74 -2.75 4.68 12.49
C PHE A 74 -4.00 3.83 12.23
N PRO A 75 -5.20 4.44 12.31
CA PRO A 75 -6.49 3.72 12.35
C PRO A 75 -6.84 3.01 11.02
N TRP A 76 -6.05 3.26 9.97
CA TRP A 76 -6.15 2.61 8.67
C TRP A 76 -5.26 1.38 8.52
N SER A 77 -4.31 1.13 9.41
CA SER A 77 -3.37 0.02 9.23
C SER A 77 -4.06 -1.34 9.36
N VAL A 78 -3.67 -2.27 8.49
CA VAL A 78 -4.26 -3.62 8.40
C VAL A 78 -3.14 -4.67 8.43
N GLY A 79 -3.30 -5.71 9.24
CA GLY A 79 -2.39 -6.86 9.28
C GLY A 79 -3.10 -8.11 8.78
N PHE A 80 -2.49 -8.84 7.84
CA PHE A 80 -3.02 -10.09 7.30
C PHE A 80 -2.68 -11.25 8.23
N VAL A 81 -3.64 -12.14 8.44
CA VAL A 81 -3.58 -13.28 9.34
C VAL A 81 -3.89 -14.54 8.54
N VAL A 82 -2.90 -15.41 8.37
CA VAL A 82 -2.98 -16.64 7.59
C VAL A 82 -2.80 -17.86 8.50
N GLY A 83 -3.90 -18.46 8.96
CA GLY A 83 -3.87 -19.69 9.76
C GLY A 83 -2.93 -19.67 10.98
N ILE A 84 -2.69 -20.83 11.58
CA ILE A 84 -1.79 -20.99 12.75
C ILE A 84 -0.34 -21.27 12.33
N PHE A 85 -0.12 -21.83 11.13
CA PHE A 85 1.17 -22.39 10.72
C PHE A 85 1.80 -21.76 9.47
N ASN A 86 1.19 -20.72 8.89
CA ASN A 86 1.66 -20.20 7.59
C ASN A 86 2.43 -18.88 7.76
N HIS A 87 3.66 -18.84 7.25
CA HIS A 87 4.55 -17.69 7.37
C HIS A 87 4.77 -17.02 6.02
N GLU A 88 3.80 -16.21 5.60
CA GLU A 88 4.00 -14.92 4.94
C GLU A 88 2.88 -14.01 5.44
N LYS A 89 3.18 -13.12 6.38
CA LYS A 89 2.22 -12.09 6.79
C LYS A 89 2.37 -10.92 5.83
N CYS A 90 1.26 -10.39 5.36
CA CYS A 90 1.22 -9.11 4.68
C CYS A 90 0.58 -8.07 5.59
N SER A 91 0.73 -6.82 5.18
CA SER A 91 0.10 -5.65 5.74
C SER A 91 -0.75 -4.97 4.65
N GLY A 92 -1.51 -3.97 5.04
CA GLY A 92 -2.40 -3.24 4.14
C GLY A 92 -2.82 -1.92 4.75
N THR A 93 -3.50 -1.11 3.95
CA THR A 93 -4.08 0.16 4.38
C THR A 93 -5.56 0.21 4.01
N LEU A 94 -6.41 0.51 4.97
CA LEU A 94 -7.83 0.73 4.75
C LEU A 94 -8.03 2.06 4.00
N ILE A 95 -8.79 2.04 2.89
CA ILE A 95 -9.09 3.23 2.07
C ILE A 95 -10.59 3.52 1.97
N SER A 96 -11.45 2.69 2.60
CA SER A 96 -12.88 2.93 2.81
C SER A 96 -13.41 2.01 3.92
N ASP A 97 -14.74 1.87 4.08
CA ASP A 97 -15.34 0.90 5.02
C ASP A 97 -15.10 -0.58 4.64
N ARG A 98 -14.58 -0.88 3.45
CA ARG A 98 -14.47 -2.26 2.95
C ARG A 98 -13.29 -2.56 2.02
N HIS A 99 -12.53 -1.55 1.62
CA HIS A 99 -11.44 -1.71 0.65
C HIS A 99 -10.10 -1.52 1.34
N ILE A 100 -9.20 -2.47 1.12
CA ILE A 100 -7.82 -2.45 1.57
C ILE A 100 -6.93 -2.32 0.34
N ILE A 101 -6.02 -1.34 0.34
CA ILE A 101 -4.92 -1.26 -0.60
C ILE A 101 -3.71 -2.00 -0.02
N THR A 102 -3.08 -2.86 -0.81
CA THR A 102 -1.97 -3.72 -0.41
C THR A 102 -1.14 -4.13 -1.63
N ALA A 103 -0.12 -4.97 -1.46
CA ALA A 103 0.74 -5.45 -2.55
C ALA A 103 0.09 -6.61 -3.31
N ALA A 104 0.39 -6.74 -4.60
CA ALA A 104 -0.09 -7.85 -5.42
C ALA A 104 0.56 -9.17 -5.01
N HIS A 105 1.87 -9.18 -4.72
CA HIS A 105 2.59 -10.40 -4.34
C HIS A 105 2.02 -11.08 -3.08
N CYS A 106 1.29 -10.35 -2.23
CA CYS A 106 0.58 -10.92 -1.09
C CYS A 106 -0.42 -12.02 -1.47
N PHE A 107 -0.95 -11.99 -2.70
CA PHE A 107 -1.95 -12.92 -3.21
C PHE A 107 -1.41 -13.97 -4.18
N TYR A 108 -0.11 -13.98 -4.44
CA TYR A 108 0.50 -14.94 -5.35
C TYR A 108 1.67 -15.67 -4.67
N SER A 109 1.89 -16.93 -5.07
CA SER A 109 3.12 -17.66 -4.84
C SER A 109 3.87 -17.85 -6.15
N TYR A 110 5.18 -17.99 -6.07
CA TYR A 110 6.07 -18.07 -7.23
C TYR A 110 6.93 -19.32 -7.12
N SER A 111 7.29 -19.89 -8.27
CA SER A 111 8.14 -21.09 -8.31
C SER A 111 9.61 -20.80 -7.98
N ASP A 112 10.02 -19.55 -8.13
CA ASP A 112 11.33 -19.02 -7.76
C ASP A 112 11.07 -17.78 -6.89
N ILE A 113 11.57 -17.82 -5.65
CA ILE A 113 11.44 -16.70 -4.70
C ILE A 113 12.41 -15.57 -5.04
N ASN A 114 13.43 -15.84 -5.84
CA ASN A 114 14.32 -14.83 -6.39
C ASN A 114 13.69 -14.28 -7.67
N LEU A 115 13.79 -12.96 -7.86
CA LEU A 115 13.37 -12.34 -9.12
C LEU A 115 14.11 -12.99 -10.30
N PRO A 116 13.43 -13.23 -11.43
CA PRO A 116 12.09 -12.76 -11.80
C PRO A 116 10.95 -13.73 -11.37
N CYS A 117 9.83 -13.18 -10.88
CA CYS A 117 8.61 -13.91 -10.47
C CYS A 117 8.10 -14.89 -11.54
N LYS A 118 8.50 -16.17 -11.46
CA LYS A 118 8.09 -17.21 -12.40
C LYS A 118 6.91 -18.01 -11.87
N GLY A 119 6.02 -18.41 -12.79
CA GLY A 119 4.88 -19.28 -12.51
C GLY A 119 3.97 -18.78 -11.40
N PRO A 120 3.41 -17.55 -11.50
CA PRO A 120 2.52 -17.01 -10.48
C PRO A 120 1.33 -17.94 -10.27
N LYS A 121 1.11 -18.36 -9.03
CA LYS A 121 -0.06 -19.13 -8.60
C LYS A 121 -0.85 -18.30 -7.61
N GLU A 122 -2.12 -18.07 -7.92
CA GLU A 122 -3.03 -17.37 -7.03
C GLU A 122 -3.23 -18.14 -5.73
N LYS A 123 -3.04 -17.46 -4.59
CA LYS A 123 -3.33 -17.97 -3.24
C LYS A 123 -4.84 -17.87 -3.01
N SER A 124 -5.46 -18.93 -2.45
CA SER A 124 -6.87 -18.84 -2.05
C SER A 124 -7.05 -17.88 -0.87
N VAL A 125 -8.13 -17.10 -0.90
CA VAL A 125 -8.46 -16.12 0.15
C VAL A 125 -9.47 -16.65 1.18
N LYS A 126 -9.93 -17.90 1.05
CA LYS A 126 -10.99 -18.49 1.92
C LYS A 126 -10.62 -18.48 3.41
N ASP A 127 -9.35 -18.75 3.70
CA ASP A 127 -8.82 -18.80 5.06
C ASP A 127 -8.10 -17.49 5.45
N LEU A 128 -8.09 -16.50 4.56
CA LEU A 128 -7.42 -15.24 4.78
C LEU A 128 -8.29 -14.32 5.63
N SER A 129 -7.79 -13.99 6.82
CA SER A 129 -8.36 -12.96 7.68
C SER A 129 -7.45 -11.74 7.74
N VAL A 130 -8.02 -10.62 8.12
CA VAL A 130 -7.28 -9.39 8.40
C VAL A 130 -7.70 -8.82 9.75
N ASN A 131 -6.74 -8.22 10.44
CA ASN A 131 -6.97 -7.41 11.63
C ASN A 131 -6.84 -5.94 11.24
N ILE A 132 -7.90 -5.16 11.46
CA ILE A 132 -8.00 -3.75 11.07
C ILE A 132 -7.74 -2.87 12.30
N ALA A 133 -7.17 -1.68 12.07
CA ALA A 133 -6.83 -0.66 13.08
C ALA A 133 -5.65 -0.99 13.99
N GLY A 134 -4.92 -2.06 13.67
CA GLY A 134 -3.53 -2.28 14.06
C GLY A 134 -3.13 -2.40 15.52
N VAL A 135 -4.03 -2.33 16.51
CA VAL A 135 -3.64 -2.60 17.91
C VAL A 135 -4.87 -3.05 18.70
N CYS A 136 -4.62 -3.91 19.70
CA CYS A 136 -5.38 -3.97 20.95
C CYS A 136 -6.08 -2.63 21.23
N LEU A 137 -7.41 -2.60 21.22
CA LEU A 137 -8.14 -1.39 21.61
C LEU A 137 -8.01 -1.06 23.13
N ARG A 138 -7.26 -1.87 23.88
CA ARG A 138 -7.06 -1.76 25.33
C ARG A 138 -5.58 -1.60 25.68
N ASP A 139 -5.27 -0.64 26.53
CA ASP A 139 -3.92 -0.40 27.03
C ASP A 139 -3.51 -1.48 28.05
N GLY A 140 -2.25 -1.93 28.01
CA GLY A 140 -1.67 -2.79 29.06
C GLY A 140 -2.12 -4.26 29.17
N THR A 141 -2.84 -4.84 28.20
CA THR A 141 -3.25 -6.27 28.24
C THR A 141 -2.88 -7.04 26.97
N LYS A 142 -2.67 -8.37 27.09
CA LYS A 142 -2.49 -9.25 25.92
C LYS A 142 -3.77 -9.23 25.08
N CYS A 143 -3.66 -8.92 23.79
CA CYS A 143 -4.81 -8.83 22.90
C CYS A 143 -5.53 -10.17 22.79
N SER A 144 -6.83 -10.15 23.06
CA SER A 144 -7.74 -11.21 22.67
C SER A 144 -8.30 -10.91 21.26
N ASP A 145 -8.88 -11.92 20.61
CA ASP A 145 -9.61 -11.74 19.35
C ASP A 145 -10.75 -10.70 19.47
N ALA A 146 -11.25 -10.41 20.68
CA ALA A 146 -12.28 -9.42 20.94
C ALA A 146 -11.76 -7.96 20.92
N ASP A 147 -10.44 -7.76 21.01
CA ASP A 147 -9.80 -6.44 21.08
C ASP A 147 -9.42 -5.87 19.72
N GLY A 148 -9.69 -6.61 18.64
CA GLY A 148 -9.41 -6.22 17.26
C GLY A 148 -10.61 -6.41 16.33
N ILE A 149 -10.64 -5.67 15.22
CA ILE A 149 -11.67 -5.86 14.20
C ILE A 149 -11.17 -6.86 13.18
N ARG A 150 -11.62 -8.11 13.31
CA ARG A 150 -11.32 -9.18 12.36
C ARG A 150 -12.33 -9.23 11.23
N ARG A 151 -11.85 -9.35 10.00
CA ARG A 151 -12.66 -9.52 8.78
C ARG A 151 -12.03 -10.55 7.86
N LYS A 152 -12.84 -11.15 6.99
CA LYS A 152 -12.34 -12.03 5.93
C LYS A 152 -12.17 -11.22 4.64
N ILE A 153 -11.32 -11.71 3.75
CA ILE A 153 -11.23 -11.18 2.39
C ILE A 153 -12.27 -11.90 1.52
N LYS A 154 -13.14 -11.13 0.86
CA LYS A 154 -14.17 -11.66 -0.05
C LYS A 154 -13.57 -12.08 -1.39
N HIS A 155 -12.74 -11.20 -1.95
CA HIS A 155 -11.96 -11.38 -3.17
C HIS A 155 -11.01 -10.18 -3.29
N PHE A 156 -10.10 -10.23 -4.26
CA PHE A 156 -9.17 -9.13 -4.53
C PHE A 156 -9.10 -8.85 -6.03
N ALA A 157 -8.51 -7.72 -6.39
CA ALA A 157 -8.07 -7.42 -7.74
C ALA A 157 -6.63 -6.92 -7.68
N ALA A 158 -5.76 -7.43 -8.55
CA ALA A 158 -4.36 -7.03 -8.63
C ALA A 158 -4.04 -6.45 -10.02
N LEU A 159 -3.05 -5.56 -10.10
CA LEU A 159 -2.55 -5.11 -11.41
C LEU A 159 -1.89 -6.29 -12.13
N ASP A 160 -2.40 -6.62 -13.32
CA ASP A 160 -1.90 -7.75 -14.12
C ASP A 160 -0.45 -7.59 -14.55
N SER A 161 -0.05 -6.33 -14.83
CA SER A 161 1.30 -6.00 -15.26
C SER A 161 2.37 -6.41 -14.27
N PHE A 162 2.08 -6.49 -12.96
CA PHE A 162 3.04 -6.97 -11.97
C PHE A 162 3.54 -8.38 -12.31
N ASN A 163 2.61 -9.32 -12.50
CA ASN A 163 2.95 -10.70 -12.81
C ASN A 163 3.40 -10.87 -14.27
N SER A 164 2.78 -10.17 -15.23
CA SER A 164 3.16 -10.31 -16.65
C SER A 164 4.54 -9.72 -16.95
N ASP A 165 4.97 -8.68 -16.22
CA ASP A 165 6.32 -8.13 -16.26
C ASP A 165 7.29 -8.83 -15.29
N LYS A 166 6.90 -9.99 -14.73
CA LYS A 166 7.73 -10.80 -13.83
C LYS A 166 8.26 -10.05 -12.60
N CYS A 167 7.45 -9.13 -12.07
CA CYS A 167 7.69 -8.30 -10.89
C CYS A 167 8.88 -7.32 -10.96
N VAL A 168 9.49 -7.10 -12.14
CA VAL A 168 10.68 -6.23 -12.23
C VAL A 168 10.38 -4.78 -12.63
N LYS A 169 9.14 -4.48 -13.07
CA LYS A 169 8.72 -3.15 -13.54
C LYS A 169 7.73 -2.45 -12.60
N GLY A 170 7.68 -2.83 -11.32
CA GLY A 170 6.72 -2.25 -10.37
C GLY A 170 5.30 -2.74 -10.60
N ASN A 171 4.29 -1.90 -10.33
CA ASN A 171 2.87 -2.25 -10.30
C ASN A 171 2.47 -3.28 -9.23
N ASP A 172 3.26 -3.45 -8.17
CA ASP A 172 2.96 -4.37 -7.06
C ASP A 172 1.82 -3.84 -6.18
N LEU A 173 0.60 -3.88 -6.73
CA LEU A 173 -0.58 -3.25 -6.18
C LEU A 173 -1.81 -4.13 -6.33
N ALA A 174 -2.54 -4.30 -5.24
CA ALA A 174 -3.82 -4.96 -5.19
C ALA A 174 -4.82 -4.21 -4.30
N ILE A 175 -6.11 -4.38 -4.62
CA ILE A 175 -7.24 -3.99 -3.80
C ILE A 175 -7.94 -5.25 -3.31
N ALA A 176 -8.07 -5.41 -2.00
CA ALA A 176 -8.85 -6.47 -1.37
C ALA A 176 -10.18 -5.93 -0.84
N GLU A 177 -11.28 -6.61 -1.14
CA GLU A 177 -12.61 -6.32 -0.57
C GLU A 177 -12.86 -7.18 0.67
N LEU A 178 -13.29 -6.56 1.75
CA LEU A 178 -13.75 -7.24 2.96
C LEU A 178 -15.08 -7.98 2.73
N ASP A 179 -15.27 -9.12 3.39
CA ASP A 179 -16.52 -9.89 3.37
C ASP A 179 -17.74 -9.07 3.82
N ARG A 180 -17.52 -8.15 4.76
CA ARG A 180 -18.52 -7.20 5.26
C ARG A 180 -17.84 -5.88 5.66
N PRO A 181 -18.54 -4.74 5.56
CA PRO A 181 -17.97 -3.46 5.93
C PRO A 181 -17.60 -3.39 7.42
N VAL A 182 -16.64 -2.53 7.73
CA VAL A 182 -16.35 -2.09 9.09
C VAL A 182 -17.10 -0.81 9.41
N GLN A 183 -17.46 -0.64 10.68
CA GLN A 183 -17.97 0.63 11.15
C GLN A 183 -16.81 1.61 11.33
N LEU A 184 -16.88 2.75 10.65
CA LEU A 184 -15.88 3.80 10.82
C LEU A 184 -16.05 4.45 12.18
N THR A 185 -14.96 4.56 12.93
CA THR A 185 -14.89 5.13 14.28
C THR A 185 -13.59 5.91 14.43
N LYS A 186 -13.37 6.60 15.56
CA LYS A 186 -12.10 7.29 15.82
C LYS A 186 -10.85 6.39 15.77
N HIS A 187 -11.01 5.07 15.91
CA HIS A 187 -9.92 4.10 15.83
C HIS A 187 -9.92 3.32 14.50
N VAL A 188 -10.91 3.52 13.64
CA VAL A 188 -11.09 2.78 12.38
C VAL A 188 -11.46 3.80 11.31
N LEU A 189 -10.45 4.33 10.63
CA LEU A 189 -10.61 5.37 9.61
C LEU A 189 -9.79 5.00 8.38
N PRO A 190 -10.22 5.39 7.19
CA PRO A 190 -9.42 5.19 5.99
C PRO A 190 -8.24 6.17 5.92
N ALA A 191 -7.17 5.81 5.22
CA ALA A 191 -6.16 6.76 4.75
C ALA A 191 -6.67 7.46 3.47
N CYS A 192 -6.22 8.69 3.21
CA CYS A 192 -6.57 9.35 1.96
C CYS A 192 -5.78 8.76 0.78
N LEU A 193 -6.41 8.67 -0.39
CA LEU A 193 -5.67 8.49 -1.63
C LEU A 193 -5.15 9.84 -2.10
N PRO A 194 -3.90 9.92 -2.57
CA PRO A 194 -3.38 11.15 -3.18
C PRO A 194 -3.95 11.34 -4.59
N THR A 195 -4.07 12.59 -5.07
CA THR A 195 -4.37 12.82 -6.50
C THR A 195 -3.13 12.57 -7.35
N GLN A 196 -3.32 12.33 -8.65
CA GLN A 196 -2.22 12.02 -9.57
C GLN A 196 -1.28 13.22 -9.79
N ASP A 197 -1.80 14.43 -9.68
CA ASP A 197 -1.09 15.69 -9.90
C ASP A 197 -0.54 16.33 -8.61
N GLN A 198 -0.94 15.83 -7.45
CA GLN A 198 -0.48 16.35 -6.15
C GLN A 198 1.04 16.24 -6.04
N LYS A 199 1.71 17.36 -5.86
CA LYS A 199 3.18 17.41 -5.74
C LYS A 199 3.63 16.96 -4.33
N ILE A 200 3.48 15.68 -3.99
CA ILE A 200 3.86 15.14 -2.68
C ILE A 200 5.37 14.91 -2.60
N VAL A 201 5.91 14.07 -3.50
CA VAL A 201 7.31 13.58 -3.44
C VAL A 201 8.34 14.72 -3.45
N LYS A 202 8.06 15.80 -4.19
CA LYS A 202 8.98 16.93 -4.36
C LYS A 202 8.75 18.09 -3.39
N ASN A 203 7.72 18.01 -2.52
CA ASN A 203 7.36 19.11 -1.63
C ASN A 203 7.96 18.88 -0.23
N PRO A 204 8.82 19.80 0.26
CA PRO A 204 9.52 19.66 1.54
C PRO A 204 8.61 19.72 2.77
N ASP A 205 7.37 20.21 2.64
CA ASP A 205 6.41 20.28 3.74
C ASP A 205 5.86 18.90 4.12
N TYR A 206 5.97 17.92 3.21
CA TYR A 206 5.53 16.56 3.47
C TYR A 206 6.57 15.79 4.28
N LYS A 207 6.07 15.16 5.34
CA LYS A 207 6.79 14.15 6.12
C LYS A 207 6.28 12.77 5.75
N PHE A 208 7.18 11.80 5.75
CA PHE A 208 6.87 10.43 5.38
C PHE A 208 7.02 9.48 6.56
N TYR A 209 6.14 8.49 6.62
CA TYR A 209 6.12 7.48 7.68
C TYR A 209 5.80 6.11 7.08
N SER A 210 6.55 5.09 7.45
CA SER A 210 6.21 3.70 7.11
C SER A 210 5.52 3.00 8.27
N THR A 211 4.60 2.10 7.97
CA THR A 211 3.85 1.34 8.98
C THR A 211 3.72 -0.13 8.56
N GLY A 212 3.77 -1.06 9.52
CA GLY A 212 3.58 -2.47 9.24
C GLY A 212 3.62 -3.41 10.45
N PHE A 213 3.32 -4.69 10.18
CA PHE A 213 3.26 -5.79 11.16
C PHE A 213 4.38 -6.82 10.96
N GLY A 214 5.50 -6.34 10.42
CA GLY A 214 6.73 -7.07 10.15
C GLY A 214 7.30 -7.84 11.32
N ARG A 215 8.21 -8.75 11.01
CA ARG A 215 9.11 -9.33 12.00
C ARG A 215 9.96 -8.25 12.64
N LYS A 216 10.18 -8.40 13.95
CA LYS A 216 11.28 -7.74 14.63
C LYS A 216 12.58 -8.45 14.22
N THR A 217 13.70 -7.73 14.29
CA THR A 217 15.05 -8.29 14.12
C THR A 217 15.29 -9.52 15.01
N SER A 218 14.60 -9.61 16.16
CA SER A 218 14.51 -10.78 17.02
C SER A 218 13.35 -11.72 16.65
N GLU A 219 13.44 -12.35 15.46
CA GLU A 219 12.72 -13.51 14.90
C GLU A 219 11.17 -13.63 15.00
N SER A 220 10.51 -12.88 15.87
CA SER A 220 9.08 -12.94 16.11
C SER A 220 8.35 -11.87 15.30
N PHE A 221 7.22 -12.27 14.68
CA PHE A 221 6.29 -11.32 14.08
C PHE A 221 5.74 -10.36 15.13
N ALA A 222 5.63 -9.08 14.79
CA ALA A 222 5.09 -8.11 15.72
C ALA A 222 3.62 -8.42 16.05
N SER A 223 3.29 -8.51 17.33
CA SER A 223 1.93 -8.59 17.84
C SER A 223 1.20 -7.24 17.83
N SER A 224 1.89 -6.18 17.44
CA SER A 224 1.40 -4.79 17.42
C SER A 224 1.96 -4.07 16.19
N LEU A 225 1.27 -3.03 15.74
CA LEU A 225 1.73 -2.20 14.62
C LEU A 225 3.01 -1.45 14.99
N TYR A 226 3.99 -1.43 14.09
CA TYR A 226 5.17 -0.59 14.19
C TYR A 226 5.18 0.51 13.13
N TYR A 227 5.88 1.61 13.42
CA TYR A 227 6.09 2.69 12.47
C TYR A 227 7.44 3.40 12.65
N PHE A 228 7.95 3.99 11.57
CA PHE A 228 9.14 4.83 11.58
C PHE A 228 9.02 5.99 10.58
N ALA A 229 9.86 7.01 10.74
CA ALA A 229 9.92 8.14 9.82
C ALA A 229 10.83 7.81 8.63
N SER A 230 10.40 8.21 7.44
CA SER A 230 11.02 7.81 6.18
C SER A 230 11.50 9.01 5.38
N LYS A 231 12.51 8.78 4.55
CA LYS A 231 13.01 9.74 3.56
C LYS A 231 13.01 9.09 2.18
N ILE A 232 12.37 9.73 1.21
CA ILE A 232 12.43 9.32 -0.19
C ILE A 232 13.84 9.59 -0.71
N VAL A 233 14.42 8.59 -1.37
CA VAL A 233 15.76 8.67 -1.96
C VAL A 233 15.66 8.83 -3.47
N LYS A 234 14.92 7.95 -4.15
CA LYS A 234 14.82 7.92 -5.62
C LYS A 234 13.40 7.57 -6.08
N TYR A 235 13.08 7.99 -7.29
CA TYR A 235 11.89 7.59 -8.02
C TYR A 235 12.32 6.89 -9.31
N PHE A 236 11.77 5.70 -9.54
CA PHE A 236 11.98 4.91 -10.75
C PHE A 236 10.65 4.73 -11.47
N THR A 237 10.70 4.79 -12.80
CA THR A 237 9.53 4.55 -13.64
C THR A 237 9.28 3.04 -13.78
N PRO A 238 8.02 2.60 -13.87
CA PRO A 238 6.81 3.41 -14.00
C PRO A 238 6.24 3.95 -12.68
N ASP A 239 6.47 3.31 -11.53
CA ASP A 239 5.76 3.62 -10.28
C ASP A 239 6.51 3.18 -9.00
N ILE A 240 7.84 3.16 -8.99
CA ILE A 240 8.60 2.69 -7.83
C ILE A 240 9.23 3.90 -7.11
N ILE A 241 9.01 4.00 -5.80
CA ILE A 241 9.79 4.90 -4.93
C ILE A 241 10.74 4.07 -4.07
N SER A 242 12.01 4.49 -4.04
CA SER A 242 12.95 4.07 -3.03
C SER A 242 12.92 5.04 -1.86
N ALA A 243 12.84 4.51 -0.65
CA ALA A 243 12.93 5.26 0.58
C ALA A 243 13.80 4.52 1.60
N LYS A 244 14.26 5.25 2.60
CA LYS A 244 14.97 4.68 3.75
C LYS A 244 14.46 5.29 5.03
N SER A 245 14.71 4.62 6.16
CA SER A 245 14.42 5.19 7.45
C SER A 245 15.30 6.41 7.72
N THR A 246 14.75 7.43 8.38
CA THR A 246 15.56 8.53 8.95
C THR A 246 16.21 8.15 10.27
N ASP A 247 15.77 7.04 10.85
CA ASP A 247 16.31 6.40 12.04
C ASP A 247 17.05 5.14 11.59
N GLN A 248 18.38 5.15 11.61
CA GLN A 248 19.25 4.15 10.97
C GLN A 248 18.97 2.70 11.40
N LYS A 249 18.32 2.51 12.55
CA LYS A 249 17.98 1.17 13.08
C LYS A 249 16.68 0.59 12.50
N ALA A 250 15.71 1.44 12.16
CA ALA A 250 14.40 0.98 11.70
C ALA A 250 14.38 0.63 10.21
N ARG A 251 13.66 -0.44 9.84
CA ARG A 251 13.58 -0.96 8.47
C ARG A 251 12.29 -1.73 8.21
N ILE A 252 11.98 -1.98 6.94
CA ILE A 252 10.88 -2.86 6.50
C ILE A 252 11.41 -4.29 6.47
N CYS A 253 10.67 -5.24 7.05
CA CYS A 253 11.01 -6.66 7.12
C CYS A 253 9.90 -7.56 6.57
N GLY A 254 10.18 -8.86 6.49
CA GLY A 254 9.16 -9.86 6.16
C GLY A 254 7.95 -9.71 7.09
N GLY A 255 6.76 -9.53 6.54
CA GLY A 255 5.55 -9.17 7.29
C GLY A 255 4.98 -7.77 6.97
N ASP A 256 5.85 -6.84 6.56
CA ASP A 256 5.47 -5.45 6.26
C ASP A 256 4.98 -5.25 4.82
N SER A 257 5.20 -6.23 3.95
CA SER A 257 4.72 -6.26 2.56
C SER A 257 3.26 -5.83 2.44
N GLY A 258 2.96 -4.89 1.55
CA GLY A 258 1.62 -4.32 1.39
C GLY A 258 1.26 -3.21 2.39
N GLY A 259 2.10 -2.97 3.41
CA GLY A 259 1.96 -1.88 4.36
C GLY A 259 2.06 -0.50 3.71
N GLY A 260 1.50 0.50 4.37
CA GLY A 260 1.43 1.86 3.84
C GLY A 260 2.66 2.69 4.19
N MET A 261 3.29 3.26 3.16
CA MET A 261 4.13 4.45 3.30
C MET A 261 3.24 5.70 3.19
N LEU A 262 3.11 6.41 4.29
CA LEU A 262 2.21 7.53 4.48
C LEU A 262 2.92 8.86 4.24
N ALA A 263 2.21 9.84 3.69
CA ALA A 263 2.68 11.21 3.52
C ALA A 263 1.72 12.20 4.19
N ARG A 264 2.27 13.21 4.87
CA ARG A 264 1.47 14.23 5.57
C ARG A 264 2.21 15.57 5.68
N LYS A 265 1.51 16.67 5.38
CA LYS A 265 1.92 18.02 5.80
C LYS A 265 1.64 18.27 7.28
N ASN A 266 2.30 19.24 7.90
CA ASN A 266 1.99 19.58 9.28
C ASN A 266 0.48 19.86 9.47
N HIS A 267 -0.13 19.22 10.47
CA HIS A 267 -1.58 19.24 10.74
C HIS A 267 -2.53 18.80 9.59
N GLY A 268 -2.03 18.43 8.40
CA GLY A 268 -2.85 17.95 7.28
C GLY A 268 -3.31 16.49 7.41
N PRO A 269 -4.06 15.96 6.44
CA PRO A 269 -4.42 14.55 6.41
C PRO A 269 -3.23 13.67 6.02
N PHE A 270 -3.29 12.40 6.41
CA PHE A 270 -2.39 11.34 5.93
C PHE A 270 -2.89 10.75 4.60
N TYR A 271 -1.98 10.72 3.63
CA TYR A 271 -2.17 10.04 2.36
C TYR A 271 -1.38 8.73 2.34
N VAL A 272 -1.94 7.65 1.79
CA VAL A 272 -1.16 6.45 1.45
C VAL A 272 -0.42 6.72 0.14
N LEU A 273 0.85 7.09 0.25
CA LEU A 273 1.69 7.45 -0.89
C LEU A 273 2.30 6.22 -1.55
N GLY A 274 2.75 5.26 -0.74
CA GLY A 274 3.43 4.06 -1.21
C GLY A 274 2.89 2.79 -0.58
N ILE A 275 3.04 1.66 -1.29
CA ILE A 275 2.77 0.31 -0.79
C ILE A 275 4.09 -0.45 -0.70
N HIS A 276 4.47 -0.93 0.47
CA HIS A 276 5.73 -1.67 0.66
C HIS A 276 5.75 -2.92 -0.22
N SER A 277 6.76 -3.04 -1.07
CA SER A 277 6.85 -4.11 -2.06
C SER A 277 8.06 -4.99 -1.79
N PHE A 278 9.26 -4.41 -1.87
CA PHE A 278 10.52 -5.15 -1.76
C PHE A 278 11.52 -4.40 -0.88
N ALA A 279 12.29 -5.14 -0.10
CA ALA A 279 13.46 -4.65 0.62
C ALA A 279 14.53 -5.75 0.61
N LYS A 280 15.80 -5.36 0.76
CA LYS A 280 16.85 -6.31 1.12
C LYS A 280 16.46 -6.96 2.45
N GLU A 281 16.68 -8.27 2.59
CA GLU A 281 16.36 -8.99 3.82
C GLU A 281 16.94 -8.28 5.05
N CYS A 282 16.23 -8.34 6.18
CA CYS A 282 16.61 -7.68 7.42
C CYS A 282 17.86 -8.32 8.04
N ALA A 283 19.02 -8.06 7.44
CA ALA A 283 20.33 -8.38 7.99
C ALA A 283 20.71 -7.31 9.03
N PRO A 284 21.22 -7.69 10.21
CA PRO A 284 21.41 -6.78 11.34
C PRO A 284 22.34 -5.59 11.06
N ASP A 285 23.33 -5.73 10.17
CA ASP A 285 24.51 -4.83 10.13
C ASP A 285 24.56 -3.83 8.96
N ASP A 286 23.42 -3.50 8.34
CA ASP A 286 23.37 -2.52 7.23
C ASP A 286 22.41 -1.37 7.58
N ASP A 287 23.00 -0.20 7.87
CA ASP A 287 22.31 1.01 8.34
C ASP A 287 21.79 1.91 7.20
N ASP A 288 22.07 1.56 5.94
CA ASP A 288 21.65 2.33 4.75
C ASP A 288 20.77 1.52 3.77
N ILE A 289 19.91 0.66 4.33
CA ILE A 289 19.02 -0.17 3.51
C ILE A 289 17.85 0.69 2.96
N GLU A 290 17.89 0.93 1.65
CA GLU A 290 16.75 1.38 0.87
C GLU A 290 15.70 0.25 0.76
N TYR A 291 14.42 0.61 0.90
CA TYR A 291 13.28 -0.23 0.58
C TYR A 291 12.44 0.39 -0.54
N MET A 292 11.79 -0.46 -1.31
CA MET A 292 11.00 -0.10 -2.50
C MET A 292 9.51 -0.16 -2.16
N SER A 293 8.79 0.87 -2.59
CA SER A 293 7.33 0.91 -2.48
C SER A 293 6.71 1.30 -3.82
N THR A 294 5.54 0.72 -4.12
CA THR A 294 4.73 1.10 -5.28
C THR A 294 4.03 2.43 -5.02
N LEU A 295 4.26 3.42 -5.87
CA LEU A 295 3.72 4.77 -5.82
C LEU A 295 2.23 4.78 -6.20
N VAL A 296 1.37 4.97 -5.20
CA VAL A 296 -0.09 4.94 -5.33
C VAL A 296 -0.61 6.03 -6.28
N GLN A 297 0.05 7.20 -6.32
CA GLN A 297 -0.36 8.35 -7.15
C GLN A 297 -0.54 7.99 -8.63
N ASN A 298 0.28 7.08 -9.16
CA ASN A 298 0.24 6.67 -10.56
C ASN A 298 -0.93 5.73 -10.88
N HIS A 299 -1.62 5.23 -9.84
CA HIS A 299 -2.72 4.27 -9.94
C HIS A 299 -4.05 4.82 -9.41
N THR A 300 -4.08 6.05 -8.91
CA THR A 300 -5.28 6.67 -8.32
C THR A 300 -6.50 6.60 -9.24
N VAL A 301 -6.33 6.82 -10.55
CA VAL A 301 -7.43 6.76 -11.51
C VAL A 301 -7.97 5.34 -11.65
N GLN A 302 -7.10 4.34 -11.74
CA GLN A 302 -7.45 2.92 -11.81
C GLN A 302 -8.15 2.47 -10.53
N ILE A 303 -7.66 2.88 -9.36
CA ILE A 303 -8.27 2.60 -8.05
C ILE A 303 -9.67 3.22 -7.97
N CYS A 304 -9.84 4.48 -8.36
CA CYS A 304 -11.13 5.16 -8.42
C CYS A 304 -12.11 4.45 -9.37
N LYS A 305 -11.66 4.05 -10.57
CA LYS A 305 -12.49 3.29 -11.51
C LYS A 305 -12.93 1.94 -10.94
N LEU A 306 -12.05 1.24 -10.22
CA LEU A 306 -12.33 -0.07 -9.63
C LEU A 306 -13.27 0.02 -8.41
N THR A 307 -13.03 0.98 -7.52
CA THR A 307 -13.61 1.01 -6.16
C THR A 307 -14.63 2.13 -5.93
N GLY A 308 -14.68 3.15 -6.79
CA GLY A 308 -15.43 4.39 -6.54
C GLY A 308 -14.79 5.33 -5.52
N ILE A 309 -13.62 4.99 -4.96
CA ILE A 309 -12.87 5.85 -4.04
C ILE A 309 -12.03 6.81 -4.88
N CYS A 310 -12.51 8.02 -5.02
CA CYS A 310 -11.91 9.02 -5.91
C CYS A 310 -11.51 10.22 -5.07
N PRO A 311 -10.20 10.54 -4.96
CA PRO A 311 -9.77 11.73 -4.25
C PRO A 311 -10.29 12.96 -4.98
N SER A 312 -10.91 13.85 -4.24
CA SER A 312 -11.25 15.19 -4.73
C SER A 312 -10.02 16.09 -4.64
N TYR A 313 -9.83 16.98 -5.61
CA TYR A 313 -9.00 18.15 -5.40
C TYR A 313 -9.49 18.85 -4.12
N ALA A 314 -8.66 18.92 -3.09
CA ALA A 314 -8.79 20.03 -2.17
C ALA A 314 -8.35 21.26 -2.98
N PRO A 315 -9.23 22.22 -3.30
CA PRO A 315 -8.72 23.52 -3.67
C PRO A 315 -7.91 23.98 -2.46
N ASP A 316 -6.63 24.30 -2.68
CA ASP A 316 -5.83 25.02 -1.71
C ASP A 316 -6.67 26.24 -1.27
N GLN A 317 -7.17 26.22 -0.03
CA GLN A 317 -7.71 27.39 0.66
C GLN A 317 -6.57 28.06 1.42
#